data_AF-A0A5S9M7J5-F1
#
_entry.id   AF-A0A5S9M7J5-F1
#
_cell.length_a   1.000
_cell.length_b   1.000
_cell.length_c   1.000
_cell.angle_alpha   90.00
_cell.angle_beta   90.00
_cell.angle_gamma   90.00
#
_symmetry.space_group_name_H-M   'P 1'
#
loop_
_entity.id
_entity.type
_entity.pdbx_description
1 polymer ?
#
loop_
_entity_poly.entity_id
_entity_poly.type
_entity_poly.pdbx_seq_one_letter_code
_entity_poly.pdbx_strand_id
1 'polypeptide(L)'
;MVLIGKGIGFGKKSGDLLDQDVFEKMFVLKNTKEQTEYKQLLHHIDENMIELANDVIYHIREKMGQRLNEHIHVALTDHIAFSFKRVQQGYDITNPFMLETQSLYPKEYEVAKEVVELINERPDVETKLPEGEIGFIALHIHSALTNRPLSEVNRHSQLITQMVQVIEDSFHMKVDRESIHYLRLLRHITFSIERIKRGESLEEPEKLLHLLKNEYPFYATILLGK
;
A
#
# COMPACT_ATOMS: atom_id res chain seq x y z
N MET A 1 -17.38 -9.69 -18.77
CA MET A 1 -16.37 -10.17 -17.82
C MET A 1 -15.06 -10.32 -18.56
N VAL A 2 -13.93 -10.14 -17.88
CA VAL A 2 -12.59 -10.47 -18.39
C VAL A 2 -12.03 -11.56 -17.48
N LEU A 3 -11.44 -12.59 -18.09
CA LEU A 3 -10.73 -13.65 -17.38
C LEU A 3 -9.24 -13.36 -17.46
N ILE A 4 -8.53 -13.54 -16.35
CA ILE A 4 -7.08 -13.36 -16.25
C ILE A 4 -6.51 -14.63 -15.63
N GLY A 5 -5.47 -15.17 -16.24
CA GLY A 5 -4.83 -16.39 -15.77
C GLY A 5 -3.80 -16.90 -16.78
N LYS A 6 -2.82 -17.65 -16.30
CA LYS A 6 -1.75 -18.19 -17.13
C LYS A 6 -2.30 -19.19 -18.16
N GLY A 7 -2.06 -18.94 -19.45
CA GLY A 7 -2.41 -19.85 -20.54
C GLY A 7 -3.91 -20.00 -20.84
N ILE A 8 -4.80 -19.21 -20.22
CA ILE A 8 -6.26 -19.39 -20.34
C ILE A 8 -6.79 -19.24 -21.78
N GLY A 9 -6.13 -18.43 -22.61
CA GLY A 9 -6.51 -18.18 -24.00
C GLY A 9 -5.76 -19.05 -25.00
N PHE A 10 -4.79 -19.86 -24.55
CA PHE A 10 -3.94 -20.62 -25.45
C PHE A 10 -4.74 -21.69 -26.20
N GLY A 11 -4.74 -21.61 -27.53
CA GLY A 11 -5.50 -22.53 -28.40
C GLY A 11 -7.02 -22.35 -28.36
N LYS A 12 -7.55 -21.31 -27.71
CA LYS A 12 -8.99 -21.04 -27.59
C LYS A 12 -9.49 -20.09 -28.66
N LYS A 13 -10.73 -20.29 -29.11
CA LYS A 13 -11.45 -19.46 -30.07
C LYS A 13 -12.81 -19.01 -29.51
N SER A 14 -13.40 -18.02 -30.17
CA SER A 14 -14.75 -17.56 -29.82
C SER A 14 -15.75 -18.73 -29.93
N GLY A 15 -16.50 -18.97 -28.86
CA GLY A 15 -17.45 -20.08 -28.74
C GLY A 15 -16.91 -21.31 -28.00
N ASP A 16 -15.61 -21.39 -27.71
CA ASP A 16 -15.05 -22.49 -26.93
C ASP A 16 -15.48 -22.41 -25.46
N LEU A 17 -15.78 -23.57 -24.88
CA LEU A 17 -15.99 -23.70 -23.45
C LEU A 17 -14.65 -23.72 -22.69
N LEU A 18 -14.65 -23.09 -21.53
CA LEU A 18 -13.53 -23.09 -20.58
C LEU A 18 -13.93 -23.93 -19.37
N ASP A 19 -13.17 -24.99 -19.10
CA ASP A 19 -13.31 -25.72 -17.85
C ASP A 19 -12.77 -24.87 -16.71
N GLN A 20 -13.59 -24.63 -15.69
CA GLN A 20 -13.22 -23.79 -14.55
C GLN A 20 -12.16 -24.45 -13.66
N ASP A 21 -12.05 -25.77 -13.69
CA ASP A 21 -11.16 -26.55 -12.81
C ASP A 21 -9.71 -26.66 -13.33
N VAL A 22 -9.41 -26.16 -14.53
CA VAL A 22 -8.10 -26.36 -15.18
C VAL A 22 -7.07 -25.27 -14.81
N PHE A 23 -7.49 -24.15 -14.23
CA PHE A 23 -6.64 -22.98 -14.06
C PHE A 23 -6.50 -22.56 -12.59
N GLU A 24 -5.39 -22.95 -11.95
CA GLU A 24 -5.13 -22.69 -10.52
C GLU A 24 -5.09 -21.20 -10.13
N LYS A 25 -4.65 -20.31 -11.04
CA LYS A 25 -4.44 -18.88 -10.78
C LYS A 25 -5.37 -17.97 -11.60
N MET A 26 -6.66 -18.28 -11.62
CA MET A 26 -7.64 -17.50 -12.36
C MET A 26 -8.23 -16.34 -11.52
N PHE A 27 -8.38 -15.19 -12.15
CA PHE A 27 -9.18 -14.05 -11.68
C PHE A 27 -10.25 -13.66 -12.69
N VAL A 28 -11.34 -13.08 -12.19
CA VAL A 28 -12.48 -12.64 -12.99
C VAL A 28 -12.78 -11.18 -12.68
N LEU A 29 -12.69 -10.31 -13.70
CA LEU A 29 -13.18 -8.94 -13.62
C LEU A 29 -14.63 -8.89 -14.10
N LYS A 30 -15.54 -8.51 -13.20
CA LYS A 30 -16.98 -8.35 -13.47
C LYS A 30 -17.38 -6.89 -13.61
N ASN A 31 -16.67 -5.97 -12.96
CA ASN A 31 -16.92 -4.55 -13.05
C ASN A 31 -16.58 -4.03 -14.48
N THR A 32 -17.51 -3.34 -15.13
CA THR A 32 -17.34 -2.86 -16.52
C THR A 32 -16.26 -1.79 -16.65
N LYS A 33 -16.11 -0.94 -15.63
CA LYS A 33 -15.07 0.09 -15.59
C LYS A 33 -13.69 -0.59 -15.53
N GLU A 34 -13.50 -1.51 -14.59
CA GLU A 34 -12.23 -2.23 -14.43
C GLU A 34 -11.88 -3.05 -15.68
N GLN A 35 -12.87 -3.69 -16.32
CA GLN A 35 -12.66 -4.38 -17.59
C GLN A 35 -12.18 -3.44 -18.70
N THR A 36 -12.67 -2.19 -18.73
CA THR A 36 -12.29 -1.21 -19.75
C THR A 36 -10.89 -0.70 -19.51
N GLU A 37 -10.58 -0.30 -18.28
CA GLU A 37 -9.25 0.18 -17.88
C GLU A 37 -8.19 -0.92 -18.05
N TYR A 38 -8.50 -2.15 -17.64
CA TYR A 38 -7.57 -3.27 -17.81
C TYR A 38 -7.27 -3.54 -19.28
N LYS A 39 -8.27 -3.56 -20.17
CA LYS A 39 -8.05 -3.71 -21.62
C LYS A 39 -7.20 -2.60 -22.22
N GLN A 40 -7.35 -1.37 -21.74
CA GLN A 40 -6.51 -0.25 -22.18
C GLN A 40 -5.05 -0.42 -21.75
N LEU A 41 -4.84 -0.93 -20.54
CA LEU A 41 -3.50 -1.24 -20.03
C LEU A 41 -2.80 -2.30 -20.90
N LEU A 42 -3.52 -3.33 -21.37
CA LEU A 42 -2.97 -4.40 -22.22
C LEU A 42 -2.35 -3.91 -23.53
N HIS A 43 -2.67 -2.69 -24.00
CA HIS A 43 -2.06 -2.13 -25.20
C HIS A 43 -0.60 -1.66 -24.98
N HIS A 44 -0.17 -1.54 -23.73
CA HIS A 44 1.11 -0.91 -23.37
C HIS A 44 2.02 -1.85 -22.54
N ILE A 45 1.56 -3.05 -22.21
CA ILE A 45 2.31 -4.06 -21.46
C ILE A 45 2.35 -5.37 -22.25
N ASP A 46 3.43 -6.14 -22.09
CA ASP A 46 3.58 -7.44 -22.74
C ASP A 46 2.97 -8.59 -21.91
N GLU A 47 2.94 -9.78 -22.50
CA GLU A 47 2.38 -10.99 -21.86
C GLU A 47 3.15 -11.40 -20.59
N ASN A 48 4.47 -11.19 -20.56
CA ASN A 48 5.30 -11.50 -19.39
C ASN A 48 4.92 -10.62 -18.20
N MET A 49 4.67 -9.33 -18.43
CA MET A 49 4.20 -8.39 -17.39
C MET A 49 2.81 -8.77 -16.86
N ILE A 50 1.91 -9.19 -17.74
CA ILE A 50 0.56 -9.65 -17.35
C ILE A 50 0.67 -10.90 -16.47
N GLU A 51 1.51 -11.87 -16.87
CA GLU A 51 1.75 -13.08 -16.11
C GLU A 51 2.36 -12.78 -14.73
N LEU A 52 3.38 -11.90 -14.70
CA LEU A 52 4.01 -11.45 -13.47
C LEU A 52 2.99 -10.81 -12.50
N ALA A 53 2.21 -9.86 -12.99
CA ALA A 53 1.20 -9.20 -12.17
C ALA A 53 0.15 -10.19 -11.66
N ASN A 54 -0.26 -11.16 -12.48
CA ASN A 54 -1.20 -12.21 -12.06
C ASN A 54 -0.62 -13.10 -10.95
N ASP A 55 0.66 -13.50 -11.06
CA ASP A 55 1.35 -14.28 -10.03
C ASP A 55 1.47 -13.50 -8.71
N VAL A 56 1.81 -12.21 -8.80
CA VAL A 56 1.90 -11.31 -7.65
C VAL A 56 0.54 -11.13 -6.97
N ILE A 57 -0.51 -10.82 -7.72
CA ILE A 57 -1.86 -10.62 -7.17
C ILE A 57 -2.41 -11.91 -6.57
N TYR A 58 -2.11 -13.06 -7.20
CA TYR A 58 -2.42 -14.37 -6.63
C TYR A 58 -1.74 -14.59 -5.29
N HIS A 59 -0.42 -14.36 -5.20
CA HIS A 59 0.34 -14.48 -3.95
C HIS A 59 -0.23 -13.59 -2.84
N ILE A 60 -0.54 -12.33 -3.16
CA ILE A 60 -1.18 -11.38 -2.24
C ILE A 60 -2.51 -11.95 -1.74
N ARG A 61 -3.37 -12.45 -2.63
CA ARG A 61 -4.68 -13.00 -2.25
C ARG A 61 -4.52 -14.17 -1.27
N GLU A 62 -3.64 -15.12 -1.57
CA GLU A 62 -3.39 -16.29 -0.72
C GLU A 62 -2.88 -15.89 0.67
N LYS A 63 -1.89 -14.99 0.73
CA LYS A 63 -1.29 -14.54 2.00
C LYS A 63 -2.23 -13.66 2.82
N MET A 64 -3.05 -12.83 2.17
CA MET A 64 -4.02 -12.00 2.86
C MET A 64 -5.24 -12.80 3.34
N GLY A 65 -5.58 -13.90 2.67
CA GLY A 65 -6.70 -14.78 3.02
C GLY A 65 -8.06 -14.11 2.85
N GLN A 66 -8.14 -13.08 2.00
CA GLN A 66 -9.31 -12.23 1.81
C GLN A 66 -9.49 -11.88 0.33
N ARG A 67 -10.72 -11.51 -0.04
CA ARG A 67 -11.00 -11.02 -1.39
C ARG A 67 -10.37 -9.64 -1.58
N LEU A 68 -9.72 -9.46 -2.72
CA LEU A 68 -9.14 -8.18 -3.15
C LEU A 68 -10.14 -7.47 -4.07
N ASN A 69 -10.19 -6.14 -4.00
CA ASN A 69 -10.93 -5.33 -4.97
C ASN A 69 -10.41 -5.60 -6.40
N GLU A 70 -11.31 -5.74 -7.37
CA GLU A 70 -10.97 -5.98 -8.79
C GLU A 70 -9.97 -4.96 -9.35
N HIS A 71 -10.03 -3.70 -8.88
CA HIS A 71 -9.15 -2.61 -9.29
C HIS A 71 -7.66 -2.88 -9.04
N ILE A 72 -7.29 -3.79 -8.13
CA ILE A 72 -5.89 -4.17 -7.93
C ILE A 72 -5.23 -4.68 -9.21
N HIS A 73 -5.99 -5.34 -10.10
CA HIS A 73 -5.48 -5.85 -11.37
C HIS A 73 -5.09 -4.73 -12.33
N VAL A 74 -5.77 -3.58 -12.27
CA VAL A 74 -5.38 -2.41 -13.05
C VAL A 74 -4.23 -1.71 -12.35
N ALA A 75 -4.44 -1.30 -11.10
CA ALA A 75 -3.55 -0.41 -10.38
C ALA A 75 -2.18 -1.02 -10.08
N LEU A 76 -2.12 -2.28 -9.63
CA LEU A 76 -0.85 -2.92 -9.27
C LEU A 76 -0.06 -3.35 -10.52
N THR A 77 -0.75 -3.80 -11.57
CA THR A 77 -0.09 -4.12 -12.86
C THR A 77 0.56 -2.88 -13.46
N ASP A 78 -0.17 -1.76 -13.52
CA ASP A 78 0.36 -0.49 -14.03
C ASP A 78 1.53 0.01 -13.16
N HIS A 79 1.40 -0.07 -11.82
CA HIS A 79 2.46 0.29 -10.89
C HIS A 79 3.74 -0.52 -11.12
N ILE A 80 3.67 -1.85 -11.15
CA ILE A 80 4.84 -2.72 -11.36
C ILE A 80 5.49 -2.41 -12.71
N ALA A 81 4.70 -2.32 -13.79
CA ALA A 81 5.20 -1.99 -15.11
C ALA A 81 5.93 -0.64 -15.14
N PHE A 82 5.37 0.37 -14.48
CA PHE A 82 5.96 1.69 -14.35
C PHE A 82 7.24 1.68 -13.49
N SER A 83 7.27 0.91 -12.40
CA SER A 83 8.43 0.77 -11.53
C SER A 83 9.62 0.16 -12.27
N PHE A 84 9.41 -0.88 -13.07
CA PHE A 84 10.46 -1.41 -13.96
C PHE A 84 10.99 -0.36 -14.92
N LYS A 85 10.08 0.37 -15.59
CA LYS A 85 10.47 1.43 -16.54
C LYS A 85 11.33 2.50 -15.85
N ARG A 86 10.98 2.89 -14.62
CA ARG A 86 11.76 3.87 -13.84
C ARG A 86 13.17 3.36 -13.53
N VAL A 87 13.28 2.13 -13.02
CA VAL A 87 14.58 1.54 -12.67
C VAL A 87 15.45 1.38 -13.91
N GLN A 88 14.89 0.92 -15.03
CA GLN A 88 15.61 0.80 -16.31
C GLN A 88 16.12 2.14 -16.85
N GLN A 89 15.42 3.23 -16.53
CA GLN A 89 15.84 4.59 -16.87
C GLN A 89 16.86 5.18 -15.87
N GLY A 90 17.27 4.41 -14.86
CA GLY A 90 18.23 4.83 -13.83
C GLY A 90 17.62 5.70 -12.74
N TYR A 91 16.29 5.77 -12.63
CA TYR A 91 15.64 6.46 -11.52
C TYR A 91 15.59 5.58 -10.29
N ASP A 92 16.06 6.12 -9.17
CA ASP A 92 15.87 5.51 -7.87
C ASP A 92 14.40 5.58 -7.45
N ILE A 93 13.98 4.62 -6.63
CA ILE A 93 12.66 4.60 -6.00
C ILE A 93 12.84 4.49 -4.50
N THR A 94 12.66 5.64 -3.84
CA THR A 94 12.66 5.74 -2.39
C THR A 94 11.25 6.03 -1.89
N ASN A 95 10.87 5.35 -0.82
CA ASN A 95 9.59 5.57 -0.16
C ASN A 95 9.81 6.42 1.11
N PRO A 96 9.34 7.67 1.16
CA PRO A 96 9.61 8.56 2.29
C PRO A 96 8.82 8.22 3.57
N PHE A 97 7.89 7.26 3.50
CA PHE A 97 7.04 6.83 4.60
C PHE A 97 7.10 5.30 4.79
N MET A 98 8.26 4.69 4.51
CA MET A 98 8.46 3.24 4.61
C MET A 98 8.19 2.71 6.03
N LEU A 99 8.77 3.36 7.04
CA LEU A 99 8.62 2.95 8.45
C LEU A 99 7.20 3.19 8.96
N GLU A 100 6.58 4.29 8.58
CA GLU A 100 5.18 4.57 8.84
C GLU A 100 4.29 3.49 8.20
N THR A 101 4.55 3.13 6.93
CA THR A 101 3.79 2.08 6.22
C THR A 101 3.93 0.74 6.91
N GLN A 102 5.14 0.34 7.29
CA GLN A 102 5.40 -0.89 8.04
C GLN A 102 4.65 -0.89 9.38
N SER A 103 4.63 0.24 10.09
CA SER A 103 3.94 0.33 11.37
C SER A 103 2.41 0.33 11.23
N LEU A 104 1.86 0.94 10.20
CA LEU A 104 0.41 1.07 9.99
C LEU A 104 -0.20 -0.19 9.39
N TYR A 105 0.53 -0.81 8.47
CA TYR A 105 0.07 -1.92 7.64
C TYR A 105 1.07 -3.09 7.71
N PRO A 106 1.38 -3.63 8.91
CA PRO A 106 2.46 -4.59 9.07
C PRO A 106 2.24 -5.86 8.25
N LYS A 107 0.99 -6.34 8.16
CA LYS A 107 0.70 -7.54 7.36
C LYS A 107 0.86 -7.26 5.87
N GLU A 108 0.34 -6.15 5.38
CA GLU A 108 0.48 -5.72 3.99
C GLU A 108 1.94 -5.49 3.62
N TYR A 109 2.74 -4.93 4.53
CA TYR A 109 4.17 -4.69 4.35
C TYR A 109 4.96 -6.00 4.23
N GLU A 110 4.73 -6.97 5.10
CA GLU A 110 5.39 -8.28 5.01
C GLU A 110 5.03 -9.00 3.69
N VAL A 111 3.75 -8.96 3.29
CA VAL A 111 3.35 -9.54 1.99
C VAL A 111 3.95 -8.78 0.82
N ALA A 112 4.05 -7.45 0.89
CA ALA A 112 4.70 -6.65 -0.14
C ALA A 112 6.19 -6.96 -0.26
N LYS A 113 6.87 -7.25 0.86
CA LYS A 113 8.26 -7.70 0.86
C LYS A 113 8.41 -9.04 0.13
N GLU A 114 7.57 -10.02 0.47
CA GLU A 114 7.54 -11.31 -0.24
C GLU A 114 7.26 -11.12 -1.75
N VAL A 115 6.41 -10.15 -2.11
CA VAL A 115 6.12 -9.82 -3.51
C VAL A 115 7.36 -9.26 -4.23
N VAL A 116 8.08 -8.32 -3.61
CA VAL A 116 9.31 -7.76 -4.20
C VAL A 116 10.37 -8.84 -4.36
N GLU A 117 10.52 -9.71 -3.36
CA GLU A 117 11.40 -10.88 -3.43
C GLU A 117 10.99 -11.82 -4.59
N LEU A 118 9.72 -12.17 -4.69
CA LEU A 118 9.19 -13.01 -5.78
C LEU A 118 9.45 -12.41 -7.16
N ILE A 119 9.23 -11.10 -7.33
CA ILE A 119 9.53 -10.39 -8.58
C ILE A 119 11.03 -10.44 -8.88
N ASN A 120 11.87 -10.20 -7.88
CA ASN A 120 13.31 -10.15 -8.02
C ASN A 120 13.95 -11.54 -8.20
N GLU A 121 13.32 -12.62 -7.78
CA GLU A 121 13.84 -13.98 -7.95
C GLU A 121 13.47 -14.61 -9.31
N ARG A 122 12.58 -13.97 -10.08
CA ARG A 122 12.17 -14.47 -11.39
C ARG A 122 13.34 -14.50 -12.38
N PRO A 123 13.61 -15.65 -13.04
CA PRO A 123 14.71 -15.78 -13.99
C PRO A 123 14.57 -14.89 -15.23
N ASP A 124 13.33 -14.58 -15.62
CA ASP A 124 12.97 -13.72 -16.75
C ASP A 124 13.03 -12.22 -16.44
N VAL A 125 13.34 -11.86 -15.18
CA VAL A 125 13.40 -10.47 -14.71
C VAL A 125 14.86 -10.03 -14.54
N GLU A 126 15.36 -9.26 -15.52
CA GLU A 126 16.73 -8.71 -15.52
C GLU A 126 16.89 -7.51 -14.57
N THR A 127 15.86 -6.66 -14.48
CA THR A 127 15.87 -5.46 -13.65
C THR A 127 15.37 -5.79 -12.24
N LYS A 128 16.09 -5.41 -11.18
CA LYS A 128 15.62 -5.63 -9.80
C LYS A 128 14.88 -4.41 -9.28
N LEU A 129 13.72 -4.64 -8.67
CA LEU A 129 12.99 -3.60 -7.95
C LEU A 129 13.69 -3.28 -6.62
N PRO A 130 13.85 -1.99 -6.27
CA PRO A 130 14.48 -1.58 -5.02
C PRO A 130 13.55 -1.74 -3.82
N GLU A 131 14.12 -1.68 -2.61
CA GLU A 131 13.38 -1.82 -1.34
C GLU A 131 12.24 -0.78 -1.18
N GLY A 132 12.38 0.41 -1.78
CA GLY A 132 11.34 1.44 -1.78
C GLY A 132 9.99 0.96 -2.33
N GLU A 133 9.98 -0.03 -3.21
CA GLU A 133 8.77 -0.61 -3.78
C GLU A 133 7.93 -1.38 -2.75
N ILE A 134 8.55 -1.91 -1.69
CA ILE A 134 7.83 -2.64 -0.63
C ILE A 134 6.73 -1.76 -0.02
N GLY A 135 7.08 -0.52 0.31
CA GLY A 135 6.11 0.41 0.88
C GLY A 135 4.99 0.76 -0.11
N PHE A 136 5.29 0.96 -1.39
CA PHE A 136 4.24 1.31 -2.37
C PHE A 136 3.29 0.13 -2.64
N ILE A 137 3.83 -1.07 -2.81
CA ILE A 137 3.04 -2.29 -2.98
C ILE A 137 2.16 -2.53 -1.74
N ALA A 138 2.67 -2.32 -0.53
CA ALA A 138 1.87 -2.43 0.70
C ALA A 138 0.64 -1.50 0.68
N LEU A 139 0.78 -0.27 0.18
CA LEU A 139 -0.34 0.66 0.05
C LEU A 139 -1.34 0.23 -1.04
N HIS A 140 -0.88 -0.35 -2.14
CA HIS A 140 -1.77 -0.99 -3.13
C HIS A 140 -2.57 -2.15 -2.53
N ILE A 141 -1.93 -3.00 -1.74
CA ILE A 141 -2.59 -4.10 -1.01
C ILE A 141 -3.64 -3.54 -0.05
N HIS A 142 -3.28 -2.55 0.77
CA HIS A 142 -4.19 -1.94 1.74
C HIS A 142 -5.40 -1.27 1.07
N SER A 143 -5.17 -0.54 -0.02
CA SER A 143 -6.21 0.05 -0.88
C SER A 143 -7.19 -1.02 -1.37
N ALA A 144 -6.67 -2.13 -1.90
CA ALA A 144 -7.48 -3.22 -2.43
C ALA A 144 -8.29 -3.97 -1.36
N LEU A 145 -7.77 -4.10 -0.14
CA LEU A 145 -8.46 -4.76 0.98
C LEU A 145 -9.54 -3.88 1.59
N THR A 146 -9.29 -2.58 1.70
CA THR A 146 -10.20 -1.64 2.36
C THR A 146 -11.22 -1.01 1.41
N ASN A 147 -11.11 -1.26 0.10
CA ASN A 147 -11.87 -0.60 -0.95
C ASN A 147 -11.77 0.94 -0.88
N ARG A 148 -10.63 1.45 -0.41
CA ARG A 148 -10.33 2.88 -0.33
C ARG A 148 -9.45 3.26 -1.52
N PRO A 149 -9.65 4.43 -2.14
CA PRO A 149 -8.76 4.91 -3.18
C PRO A 149 -7.31 4.98 -2.69
N LEU A 150 -6.36 4.55 -3.52
CA LEU A 150 -4.93 4.63 -3.21
C LEU A 150 -4.50 6.06 -2.86
N SER A 151 -5.10 7.06 -3.48
CA SER A 151 -4.85 8.49 -3.15
C SER A 151 -5.24 8.85 -1.72
N GLU A 152 -6.31 8.27 -1.16
CA GLU A 152 -6.68 8.47 0.24
C GLU A 152 -5.66 7.80 1.17
N VAL A 153 -5.28 6.55 0.86
CA VAL A 153 -4.30 5.77 1.62
C VAL A 153 -2.95 6.49 1.65
N ASN A 154 -2.46 6.94 0.49
CA ASN A 154 -1.23 7.73 0.39
C ASN A 154 -1.29 9.03 1.20
N ARG A 155 -2.42 9.76 1.11
CA ARG A 155 -2.60 11.01 1.87
C ARG A 155 -2.56 10.77 3.37
N HIS A 156 -3.07 9.62 3.84
CA HIS A 156 -3.03 9.26 5.25
C HIS A 156 -1.58 9.06 5.74
N SER A 157 -0.77 8.27 5.02
CA SER A 157 0.65 8.04 5.33
C SER A 157 1.47 9.35 5.29
N GLN A 158 1.20 10.21 4.30
CA GLN A 158 1.82 11.53 4.19
C GLN A 158 1.49 12.45 5.37
N LEU A 159 0.24 12.47 5.81
CA LEU A 159 -0.19 13.29 6.95
C LEU A 159 0.53 12.87 8.24
N ILE A 160 0.67 11.56 8.47
CA ILE A 160 1.39 11.01 9.63
C ILE A 160 2.86 11.45 9.59
N THR A 161 3.51 11.34 8.43
CA THR A 161 4.90 11.78 8.24
C THR A 161 5.06 13.28 8.53
N GLN A 162 4.14 14.11 8.03
CA GLN A 162 4.13 15.55 8.29
C GLN A 162 3.94 15.86 9.78
N MET A 163 3.05 15.14 10.48
CA MET A 163 2.85 15.32 11.91
C MET A 163 4.09 14.94 12.72
N VAL A 164 4.78 13.85 12.37
CA VAL A 164 6.07 13.49 12.96
C VAL A 164 7.10 14.59 12.71
N GLN A 165 7.18 15.11 11.49
CA GLN A 165 8.11 16.19 11.14
C GLN A 165 7.84 17.46 11.97
N VAL A 166 6.58 17.86 12.15
CA VAL A 166 6.21 18.99 13.01
C VAL A 166 6.66 18.77 14.46
N ILE A 167 6.55 17.54 14.98
CA ILE A 167 7.04 17.21 16.32
C ILE A 167 8.56 17.33 16.38
N GLU A 168 9.28 16.72 15.45
CA GLU A 168 10.75 16.81 15.38
C GLU A 168 11.24 18.26 15.34
N ASP A 169 10.60 19.09 14.50
CA ASP A 169 10.95 20.50 14.34
C ASP A 169 10.63 21.32 15.59
N SER A 170 9.46 21.08 16.21
CA SER A 170 9.04 21.79 17.44
C SER A 170 9.98 21.51 18.60
N PHE A 171 10.47 20.27 18.72
CA PHE A 171 11.34 19.82 19.81
C PHE A 171 12.83 19.87 19.47
N HIS A 172 13.19 20.27 18.23
CA HIS A 172 14.57 20.31 17.74
C HIS A 172 15.31 18.99 17.96
N MET A 173 14.59 17.88 17.74
CA MET A 173 15.09 16.53 17.97
C MET A 173 14.71 15.61 16.82
N LYS A 174 15.47 14.53 16.64
CA LYS A 174 15.08 13.43 15.78
C LYS A 174 14.47 12.32 16.61
N VAL A 175 13.36 11.78 16.14
CA VAL A 175 12.74 10.62 16.76
C VAL A 175 13.40 9.36 16.18
N ASP A 176 13.89 8.50 17.06
CA ASP A 176 14.38 7.18 16.65
C ASP A 176 13.20 6.36 16.13
N ARG A 177 13.18 6.13 14.82
CA ARG A 177 12.08 5.48 14.11
C ARG A 177 12.05 3.96 14.30
N GLU A 178 13.12 3.36 14.83
CA GLU A 178 13.15 1.94 15.19
C GLU A 178 12.70 1.72 16.64
N SER A 179 12.54 2.81 17.42
CA SER A 179 12.17 2.72 18.83
C SER A 179 10.71 2.35 19.05
N ILE A 180 10.45 1.66 20.17
CA ILE A 180 9.08 1.41 20.65
C ILE A 180 8.31 2.71 20.94
N HIS A 181 9.02 3.81 21.24
CA HIS A 181 8.42 5.11 21.50
C HIS A 181 7.83 5.71 20.23
N TYR A 182 8.51 5.56 19.10
CA TYR A 182 7.99 5.99 17.81
C TYR A 182 6.74 5.22 17.39
N LEU A 183 6.73 3.88 17.56
CA LEU A 183 5.53 3.07 17.30
C LEU A 183 4.32 3.52 18.14
N ARG A 184 4.56 3.89 19.42
CA ARG A 184 3.51 4.46 20.28
C ARG A 184 3.03 5.82 19.75
N LEU A 185 3.96 6.70 19.37
CA LEU A 185 3.64 7.99 18.81
C LEU A 185 2.77 7.86 17.55
N LEU A 186 3.19 7.01 16.60
CA LEU A 186 2.44 6.73 15.37
C LEU A 186 1.02 6.27 15.69
N ARG A 187 0.87 5.29 16.59
CA ARG A 187 -0.45 4.81 17.02
C ARG A 187 -1.34 5.94 17.54
N HIS A 188 -0.82 6.82 18.40
CA HIS A 188 -1.58 7.94 18.95
C HIS A 188 -1.96 8.98 17.88
N ILE A 189 -1.06 9.28 16.94
CA ILE A 189 -1.34 10.16 15.80
C ILE A 189 -2.45 9.55 14.93
N THR A 190 -2.33 8.29 14.54
CA THR A 190 -3.32 7.58 13.72
C THR A 190 -4.70 7.58 14.38
N PHE A 191 -4.79 7.24 15.67
CA PHE A 191 -6.06 7.29 16.39
C PHE A 191 -6.63 8.71 16.48
N SER A 192 -5.78 9.72 16.65
CA SER A 192 -6.23 11.11 16.68
C SER A 192 -6.81 11.56 15.33
N ILE A 193 -6.17 11.18 14.22
CA ILE A 193 -6.68 11.44 12.86
C ILE A 193 -8.03 10.76 12.64
N GLU A 194 -8.14 9.46 12.98
CA GLU A 194 -9.39 8.71 12.77
C GLU A 194 -10.53 9.22 13.66
N ARG A 195 -10.23 9.62 14.90
CA ARG A 195 -11.20 10.25 15.81
C ARG A 195 -11.75 11.55 15.22
N ILE A 196 -10.87 12.43 14.74
CA ILE A 196 -11.27 13.70 14.09
C ILE A 196 -12.14 13.43 12.86
N LYS A 197 -11.78 12.44 12.03
CA LYS A 197 -12.58 12.05 10.86
C LYS A 197 -13.99 11.55 11.23
N ARG A 198 -14.17 10.98 12.42
CA ARG A 198 -15.46 10.50 12.94
C ARG A 198 -16.28 11.58 13.65
N GLY A 199 -15.73 12.78 13.84
CA GLY A 199 -16.39 13.85 14.59
C GLY A 199 -16.52 13.53 16.08
N GLU A 200 -15.72 12.62 16.60
CA GLU A 200 -15.72 12.25 18.02
C GLU A 200 -15.04 13.39 18.83
N SER A 201 -15.81 14.02 19.73
CA SER A 201 -15.29 15.03 20.66
C SER A 201 -14.61 14.36 21.85
N LEU A 202 -13.48 14.94 22.29
CA LEU A 202 -12.89 14.64 23.59
C LEU A 202 -13.42 15.65 24.61
N GLU A 203 -14.09 15.18 25.65
CA GLU A 203 -14.07 15.87 26.94
C GLU A 203 -12.74 15.50 27.61
N GLU A 204 -11.70 16.28 27.35
CA GLU A 204 -10.42 16.19 28.06
C GLU A 204 -10.67 16.41 29.56
N PRO A 205 -10.33 15.46 30.45
CA PRO A 205 -10.48 15.69 31.87
C PRO A 205 -9.62 16.90 32.28
N GLU A 206 -10.22 17.99 32.78
CA GLU A 206 -9.49 19.21 33.19
C GLU A 206 -8.28 18.91 34.08
N LYS A 207 -8.38 17.86 34.90
CA LYS A 207 -7.31 17.37 35.78
C LYS A 207 -6.06 16.94 35.03
N LEU A 208 -6.20 16.27 33.88
CA LEU A 208 -5.07 15.82 33.06
C LEU A 208 -4.37 17.01 32.41
N LEU A 209 -5.15 17.95 31.86
CA LEU A 209 -4.60 19.17 31.28
C LEU A 209 -3.85 20.03 32.31
N HIS A 210 -4.40 20.12 33.53
CA HIS A 210 -3.76 20.82 34.63
C HIS A 210 -2.46 20.14 35.05
N LEU A 211 -2.46 18.80 35.18
CA LEU A 211 -1.26 18.03 35.52
C LEU A 211 -0.17 18.19 34.45
N LEU A 212 -0.51 18.12 33.17
CA LEU A 212 0.44 18.33 32.07
C LEU A 212 1.04 19.74 32.07
N LYS A 213 0.23 20.77 32.33
CA LYS A 213 0.72 22.15 32.44
C LYS A 213 1.68 22.36 33.61
N ASN A 214 1.44 21.68 34.73
CA ASN A 214 2.24 21.83 35.94
C ASN A 214 3.53 21.01 35.90
N GLU A 215 3.44 19.73 35.51
CA GLU A 215 4.57 18.78 35.54
C GLU A 215 5.43 18.86 34.26
N TYR A 216 4.84 19.28 33.14
CA TYR A 216 5.49 19.31 31.82
C TYR A 216 5.22 20.64 31.07
N PRO A 217 5.55 21.81 31.67
CA PRO A 217 5.14 23.13 31.17
C PRO A 217 5.66 23.47 29.77
N PHE A 218 6.87 23.01 29.43
CA PHE A 218 7.43 23.18 28.09
C PHE A 218 6.60 22.45 27.03
N TYR A 219 6.24 21.19 27.31
CA TYR A 219 5.45 20.34 26.41
C TYR A 219 3.99 20.84 26.30
N ALA A 220 3.41 21.30 27.40
CA ALA A 220 2.05 21.86 27.42
C ALA A 220 1.94 23.16 26.60
N THR A 221 2.98 24.00 26.60
CA THR A 221 3.02 25.24 25.82
C THR A 221 3.00 24.95 24.30
N ILE A 222 3.83 23.99 23.86
CA ILE A 222 3.87 23.53 22.46
C ILE A 222 2.54 22.90 22.03
N LEU A 223 1.93 22.03 22.87
CA LEU A 223 0.67 21.34 22.57
C LEU A 223 -0.54 22.28 22.51
N LEU A 224 -0.50 23.41 23.20
CA LEU A 224 -1.62 24.36 23.30
C LEU A 224 -1.45 25.60 22.42
N GLY A 225 -0.41 25.64 21.59
CA GLY A 225 -0.16 26.71 20.62
C GLY A 225 -0.01 28.09 21.25
N LYS A 226 0.68 28.18 22.39
CA LYS A 226 1.01 29.46 23.05
C LYS A 226 2.49 29.77 22.98
#